data_AF-A0A7R9ZLZ1-F1
#
_entry.id   AF-A0A7R9ZLZ1-F1
#
_cell.length_a   1.000
_cell.length_b   1.000
_cell.length_c   1.000
_cell.angle_alpha   90.00
_cell.angle_beta   90.00
_cell.angle_gamma   90.00
#
_symmetry.space_group_name_H-M   'P 1'
#
loop_
_entity.id
_entity.type
_entity.pdbx_description
1 polymer ?
#
loop_
_entity_poly.entity_id
_entity_poly.type
_entity_poly.pdbx_seq_one_letter_code
_entity_poly.pdbx_strand_id
1 'polypeptide(L)'
;PPLPPSINDEGLHEFEMVARQSERSPRRKFGPVELIVEASFTDMRHGGDGDVSKAYKFLNKSVEAKIIDQPFPSSWIATTAPIALGLLTDVITEVAFQHGKEGKQLFWPMISAMISSWCNGKKQSTGAAQNGGNGDADIMVWSTCEALVRTSCMELRRLFNRLQSRVGAMDDDDICIEWANDIFVLFLSCLESTLREQEEIQSKLLRLKLKPYMNENNGGEANGDSSESPLQEQKSEDDVDWLDLVPLLKLRSISAHCLQQSLSSLDVPLLKLMQEAQISKVVELLDKSRAMAESAVEDGDLNHAFKEDMLSAWGVGMEEVGEEDLVNLAQRSTTQGSAMFFLTQSAGAANSIINVLTDLYRCTAETTDQSPVVEWEREKFAAHNLLDIIHDILTKFVDSESKEGHSVDPNEWRHAIEGTGKVAIYCTSFAGVVVGILKAMQGLEQGQMERLKSDFFPLICSLIRVQSQDIRGLVQKVLLNKFGPLMGIEPRAVA
;
A
#
# COMPACT_ATOMS: atom_id res chain seq x y z
N PRO A 1 -6.98 -18.31 -13.30
CA PRO A 1 -5.55 -18.59 -12.98
C PRO A 1 -5.03 -19.64 -13.96
N PRO A 2 -3.73 -19.65 -14.32
CA PRO A 2 -3.17 -20.87 -14.88
C PRO A 2 -3.31 -21.97 -13.82
N LEU A 3 -3.73 -23.15 -14.26
CA LEU A 3 -3.69 -24.35 -13.41
C LEU A 3 -2.25 -24.52 -12.87
N PRO A 4 -2.06 -25.10 -11.68
CA PRO A 4 -0.72 -25.43 -11.22
C PRO A 4 0.00 -26.19 -12.34
N PRO A 5 1.22 -25.73 -12.73
CA PRO A 5 1.91 -26.29 -13.87
C PRO A 5 2.07 -27.80 -13.71
N SER A 6 1.97 -28.52 -14.83
CA SER A 6 2.07 -29.97 -14.79
C SER A 6 3.42 -30.39 -14.19
N ILE A 7 3.49 -31.59 -13.63
CA ILE A 7 4.76 -32.17 -13.14
C ILE A 7 5.88 -32.20 -14.20
N ASN A 8 5.53 -32.12 -15.48
CA ASN A 8 6.45 -32.11 -16.62
C ASN A 8 6.71 -30.69 -17.16
N ASP A 9 6.30 -29.64 -16.45
CA ASP A 9 6.55 -28.26 -16.85
C ASP A 9 8.06 -27.97 -16.88
N GLU A 10 8.53 -27.46 -18.02
CA GLU A 10 9.95 -27.21 -18.26
C GLU A 10 10.53 -26.18 -17.28
N GLY A 11 9.73 -25.18 -16.87
CA GLY A 11 10.11 -24.15 -15.92
C GLY A 11 10.27 -24.66 -14.49
N LEU A 12 9.42 -25.59 -14.06
CA LEU A 12 9.58 -26.31 -12.78
C LEU A 12 10.82 -27.21 -12.80
N HIS A 13 11.11 -27.87 -13.91
CA HIS A 13 12.33 -28.67 -14.05
C HIS A 13 13.59 -27.80 -14.02
N GLU A 14 13.56 -26.65 -14.68
CA GLU A 14 14.65 -25.67 -14.64
C GLU A 14 14.84 -25.12 -13.22
N PHE A 15 13.75 -24.79 -12.51
CA PHE A 15 13.77 -24.41 -11.11
C PHE A 15 14.44 -25.48 -10.24
N GLU A 16 14.06 -26.75 -10.41
CA GLU A 16 14.66 -27.86 -9.65
C GLU A 16 16.16 -27.99 -9.88
N MET A 17 16.60 -27.85 -11.14
CA MET A 17 18.01 -27.94 -11.50
C MET A 17 18.82 -26.82 -10.85
N VAL A 18 18.33 -25.58 -10.91
CA VAL A 18 19.01 -24.40 -10.34
C VAL A 18 18.99 -24.46 -8.82
N ALA A 19 17.86 -24.84 -8.20
CA ALA A 19 17.74 -24.97 -6.76
C ALA A 19 18.74 -25.99 -6.19
N ARG A 20 18.98 -27.12 -6.87
CA ARG A 20 19.95 -28.14 -6.44
C ARG A 20 21.42 -27.74 -6.59
N GLN A 21 21.71 -26.72 -7.38
CA GLN A 21 23.06 -26.16 -7.49
C GLN A 21 23.39 -25.20 -6.35
N SER A 22 22.38 -24.72 -5.61
CA SER A 22 22.56 -23.87 -4.44
C SER A 22 22.98 -24.68 -3.20
N GLU A 23 23.98 -24.20 -2.46
CA GLU A 23 24.45 -24.83 -1.22
C GLU A 23 23.38 -24.86 -0.11
N ARG A 24 22.34 -24.03 -0.22
CA ARG A 24 21.28 -23.89 0.78
C ARG A 24 20.11 -24.86 0.59
N SER A 25 20.07 -25.61 -0.51
CA SER A 25 18.95 -26.49 -0.85
C SER A 25 19.22 -27.95 -0.53
N PRO A 26 18.17 -28.77 -0.29
CA PRO A 26 18.32 -30.22 -0.16
C PRO A 26 18.96 -30.83 -1.40
N ARG A 27 20.00 -31.65 -1.23
CA ARG A 27 20.64 -32.39 -2.34
C ARG A 27 19.78 -33.51 -2.92
N ARG A 28 18.67 -33.86 -2.26
CA ARG A 28 17.70 -34.85 -2.75
C ARG A 28 16.78 -34.26 -3.81
N LYS A 29 16.13 -35.12 -4.59
CA LYS A 29 15.07 -34.67 -5.49
C LYS A 29 13.89 -34.13 -4.68
N PHE A 30 13.30 -33.03 -5.13
CA PHE A 30 12.04 -32.54 -4.57
C PHE A 30 10.92 -33.47 -5.01
N GLY A 31 9.96 -33.72 -4.13
CA GLY A 31 8.69 -34.29 -4.56
C GLY A 31 7.94 -33.29 -5.45
N PRO A 32 6.96 -33.73 -6.27
CA PRO A 32 6.24 -32.82 -7.18
C PRO A 32 5.54 -31.66 -6.46
N VAL A 33 4.91 -31.95 -5.32
CA VAL A 33 4.27 -30.95 -4.46
C VAL A 33 5.31 -30.03 -3.83
N GLU A 34 6.42 -30.59 -3.37
CA GLU A 34 7.52 -29.86 -2.74
C GLU A 34 8.18 -28.89 -3.72
N LEU A 35 8.33 -29.30 -4.98
CA LEU A 35 8.88 -28.49 -6.05
C LEU A 35 7.98 -27.32 -6.41
N ILE A 36 6.68 -27.56 -6.55
CA ILE A 36 5.69 -26.49 -6.80
C ILE A 36 5.68 -25.51 -5.63
N VAL A 37 5.74 -26.01 -4.40
CA VAL A 37 5.78 -25.20 -3.18
C VAL A 37 7.06 -24.34 -3.13
N GLU A 38 8.24 -24.90 -3.39
CA GLU A 38 9.50 -24.17 -3.34
C GLU A 38 9.64 -23.15 -4.49
N ALA A 39 9.13 -23.49 -5.67
CA ALA A 39 9.03 -22.57 -6.80
C ALA A 39 8.07 -21.41 -6.48
N SER A 40 6.90 -21.71 -5.90
CA SER A 40 5.96 -20.69 -5.43
C SER A 40 6.60 -19.79 -4.36
N PHE A 41 7.37 -20.36 -3.43
CA PHE A 41 8.11 -19.58 -2.43
C PHE A 41 9.11 -18.63 -3.05
N THR A 42 9.85 -19.10 -4.05
CA THR A 42 10.89 -18.30 -4.67
C THR A 42 10.28 -17.19 -5.53
N ASP A 43 9.18 -17.46 -6.23
CA ASP A 43 8.43 -16.45 -6.96
C ASP A 43 7.87 -15.37 -6.00
N MET A 44 7.15 -15.78 -4.95
CA MET A 44 6.55 -14.86 -3.98
C MET A 44 7.58 -14.03 -3.21
N ARG A 45 8.70 -14.64 -2.77
CA ARG A 45 9.75 -13.92 -2.01
C ARG A 45 10.40 -12.79 -2.81
N HIS A 46 10.45 -12.90 -4.13
CA HIS A 46 11.13 -11.96 -5.00
C HIS A 46 10.17 -11.08 -5.80
N GLY A 47 8.89 -11.02 -5.41
CA GLY A 47 7.88 -10.18 -6.04
C GLY A 47 7.46 -10.65 -7.42
N GLY A 48 7.44 -11.96 -7.64
CA GLY A 48 6.94 -12.59 -8.85
C GLY A 48 5.44 -12.39 -9.06
N ASP A 49 4.97 -12.77 -10.25
CA ASP A 49 3.60 -12.58 -10.71
C ASP A 49 2.66 -13.75 -10.34
N GLY A 50 3.15 -14.73 -9.57
CA GLY A 50 2.44 -15.96 -9.23
C GLY A 50 2.54 -17.05 -10.29
N ASP A 51 3.31 -16.83 -11.37
CA ASP A 51 3.56 -17.83 -12.40
C ASP A 51 4.73 -18.73 -11.99
N VAL A 52 4.39 -19.84 -11.34
CA VAL A 52 5.34 -20.81 -10.77
C VAL A 52 6.33 -21.35 -11.83
N SER A 53 5.94 -21.42 -13.11
CA SER A 53 6.82 -21.85 -14.20
C SER A 53 7.98 -20.87 -14.45
N LYS A 54 7.91 -19.63 -13.96
CA LYS A 54 8.97 -18.62 -14.09
C LYS A 54 9.82 -18.44 -12.84
N ALA A 55 9.53 -19.18 -11.77
CA ALA A 55 10.18 -19.03 -10.47
C ALA A 55 11.72 -19.12 -10.53
N TYR A 56 12.27 -19.90 -11.48
CA TYR A 56 13.72 -20.11 -11.65
C TYR A 56 14.49 -18.82 -11.93
N LYS A 57 13.82 -17.81 -12.51
CA LYS A 57 14.40 -16.49 -12.80
C LYS A 57 14.77 -15.71 -11.54
N PHE A 58 14.18 -16.07 -10.41
CA PHE A 58 14.39 -15.38 -9.13
C PHE A 58 15.44 -16.07 -8.25
N LEU A 59 15.86 -17.30 -8.57
CA LEU A 59 16.89 -18.05 -7.84
C LEU A 59 18.31 -17.42 -7.97
N ASN A 60 18.62 -16.84 -9.12
CA ASN A 60 19.93 -16.23 -9.39
C ASN A 60 20.02 -14.75 -9.04
N LYS A 61 18.91 -14.13 -8.62
CA LYS A 61 18.96 -12.79 -8.01
C LYS A 61 19.47 -12.97 -6.59
N SER A 62 20.77 -13.15 -6.44
CA SER A 62 21.43 -12.93 -5.15
C SER A 62 21.13 -11.49 -4.76
N VAL A 63 20.13 -11.30 -3.91
CA VAL A 63 20.14 -10.16 -3.01
C VAL A 63 21.46 -10.34 -2.26
N GLU A 64 22.47 -9.53 -2.59
CA GLU A 64 23.58 -9.30 -1.67
C GLU A 64 22.94 -9.19 -0.30
N ALA A 65 23.27 -10.10 0.60
CA ALA A 65 22.65 -10.18 1.90
C ALA A 65 23.04 -8.91 2.69
N LYS A 66 22.39 -7.79 2.37
CA LYS A 66 22.04 -6.79 3.36
C LYS A 66 21.23 -7.58 4.36
N ILE A 67 21.86 -7.83 5.50
CA ILE A 67 21.24 -8.35 6.71
C ILE A 67 20.21 -7.30 7.11
N ILE A 68 19.09 -7.26 6.39
CA ILE A 68 17.85 -6.82 6.97
C ILE A 68 17.52 -7.98 7.87
N ASP A 69 17.66 -7.79 9.17
CA ASP A 69 17.08 -8.68 10.18
C ASP A 69 15.56 -8.69 9.93
N GLN A 70 15.13 -9.50 8.95
CA GLN A 70 13.80 -10.06 9.02
C GLN A 70 13.82 -10.84 10.33
N PRO A 71 12.91 -10.56 11.27
CA PRO A 71 12.97 -11.21 12.59
C PRO A 71 12.90 -12.74 12.48
N PHE A 72 12.51 -13.28 11.30
CA PHE A 72 12.53 -14.71 11.04
C PHE A 72 12.72 -15.07 9.54
N PRO A 73 13.94 -15.04 8.97
CA PRO A 73 14.17 -15.50 7.59
C PRO A 73 13.96 -17.02 7.44
N SER A 74 13.99 -17.72 8.57
CA SER A 74 13.92 -19.17 8.71
C SER A 74 12.70 -19.67 9.51
N SER A 75 11.76 -18.81 9.93
CA SER A 75 10.54 -19.33 10.57
C SER A 75 9.54 -19.85 9.56
N TRP A 76 8.82 -20.88 9.98
CA TRP A 76 7.63 -21.39 9.30
C TRP A 76 6.58 -20.29 9.05
N ILE A 77 6.60 -19.17 9.78
CA ILE A 77 5.66 -18.06 9.59
C ILE A 77 6.01 -17.25 8.33
N ALA A 78 7.28 -16.97 8.06
CA ALA A 78 7.67 -16.27 6.83
C ALA A 78 7.58 -17.18 5.59
N THR A 79 7.58 -18.49 5.79
CA THR A 79 7.57 -19.49 4.71
C THR A 79 6.17 -20.10 4.55
N THR A 80 5.70 -20.95 5.46
CA THR A 80 4.40 -21.65 5.34
C THR A 80 3.18 -20.74 5.34
N ALA A 81 3.24 -19.60 6.02
CA ALA A 81 2.07 -18.77 6.24
C ALA A 81 1.51 -18.16 4.93
N PRO A 82 2.32 -17.55 4.04
CA PRO A 82 1.88 -17.18 2.69
C PRO A 82 1.11 -18.26 1.93
N ILE A 83 1.56 -19.52 1.99
CA ILE A 83 0.86 -20.64 1.34
C ILE A 83 -0.48 -20.91 2.02
N ALA A 84 -0.52 -20.90 3.35
CA ALA A 84 -1.77 -21.10 4.07
C ALA A 84 -2.81 -20.02 3.70
N LEU A 85 -2.41 -18.76 3.55
CA LEU A 85 -3.31 -17.71 3.06
C LEU A 85 -3.75 -17.95 1.62
N GLY A 86 -2.83 -18.27 0.72
CA GLY A 86 -3.16 -18.56 -0.67
C GLY A 86 -4.15 -19.73 -0.80
N LEU A 87 -3.93 -20.81 -0.03
CA LEU A 87 -4.83 -21.95 0.04
C LEU A 87 -6.19 -21.57 0.62
N LEU A 88 -6.23 -20.72 1.65
CA LEU A 88 -7.50 -20.23 2.22
C LEU A 88 -8.28 -19.41 1.19
N THR A 89 -7.62 -18.50 0.47
CA THR A 89 -8.23 -17.75 -0.64
C THR A 89 -8.77 -18.70 -1.72
N ASP A 90 -8.02 -19.73 -2.10
CA ASP A 90 -8.48 -20.71 -3.08
C ASP A 90 -9.65 -21.55 -2.58
N VAL A 91 -9.64 -21.99 -1.32
CA VAL A 91 -10.79 -22.69 -0.71
C VAL A 91 -12.02 -21.80 -0.68
N ILE A 92 -11.90 -20.51 -0.34
CA ILE A 92 -13.05 -19.59 -0.42
C ILE A 92 -13.56 -19.49 -1.83
N THR A 93 -12.66 -19.16 -2.75
CA THR A 93 -13.06 -18.75 -4.08
C THR A 93 -13.55 -19.94 -4.90
N GLU A 94 -12.98 -21.13 -4.69
CA GLU A 94 -13.40 -22.34 -5.40
C GLU A 94 -14.49 -23.12 -4.67
N VAL A 95 -14.53 -23.15 -3.33
CA VAL A 95 -15.51 -23.93 -2.56
C VAL A 95 -16.59 -23.05 -1.95
N ALA A 96 -16.24 -22.05 -1.14
CA ALA A 96 -17.23 -21.27 -0.41
C ALA A 96 -18.15 -20.45 -1.33
N PHE A 97 -17.61 -19.86 -2.40
CA PHE A 97 -18.41 -19.15 -3.41
C PHE A 97 -19.39 -20.08 -4.13
N GLN A 98 -19.04 -21.35 -4.37
CA GLN A 98 -19.96 -22.32 -4.99
C GLN A 98 -21.12 -22.70 -4.06
N HIS A 99 -20.90 -22.68 -2.75
CA HIS A 99 -21.93 -22.98 -1.75
C HIS A 99 -22.76 -21.74 -1.36
N GLY A 100 -22.56 -20.61 -2.06
CA GLY A 100 -23.32 -19.38 -1.88
C GLY A 100 -23.41 -18.94 -0.41
N LYS A 101 -24.63 -18.85 0.12
CA LYS A 101 -24.93 -18.40 1.48
C LYS A 101 -24.42 -19.34 2.57
N GLU A 102 -24.48 -20.65 2.35
CA GLU A 102 -23.97 -21.64 3.32
C GLU A 102 -22.45 -21.56 3.43
N GLY A 103 -21.78 -21.45 2.27
CA GLY A 103 -20.33 -21.21 2.23
C GLY A 103 -19.93 -19.93 2.95
N LYS A 104 -20.69 -18.85 2.76
CA LYS A 104 -20.50 -17.59 3.50
C LYS A 104 -20.62 -17.79 5.01
N GLN A 105 -21.71 -18.38 5.49
CA GLN A 105 -21.95 -18.55 6.93
C GLN A 105 -20.91 -19.42 7.63
N LEU A 106 -20.43 -20.48 6.97
CA LEU A 106 -19.49 -21.43 7.56
C LEU A 106 -18.04 -20.95 7.49
N PHE A 107 -17.60 -20.46 6.33
CA PHE A 107 -16.17 -20.20 6.08
C PHE A 107 -15.79 -18.74 6.31
N TRP A 108 -16.66 -17.79 5.96
CA TRP A 108 -16.28 -16.37 5.97
C TRP A 108 -15.85 -15.83 7.34
N PRO A 109 -16.53 -16.12 8.47
CA PRO A 109 -16.11 -15.61 9.77
C PRO A 109 -14.69 -16.07 10.15
N MET A 110 -14.33 -17.31 9.81
CA MET A 110 -13.00 -17.85 10.10
C MET A 110 -11.93 -17.17 9.24
N ILE A 111 -12.15 -17.05 7.93
CA ILE A 111 -11.13 -16.47 7.06
C ILE A 111 -11.01 -14.97 7.25
N SER A 112 -12.11 -14.23 7.37
CA SER A 112 -12.05 -12.79 7.63
C SER A 112 -11.27 -12.49 8.93
N ALA A 113 -11.46 -13.29 9.97
CA ALA A 113 -10.67 -13.19 11.20
C ALA A 113 -9.19 -13.52 10.98
N MET A 114 -8.86 -14.52 10.16
CA MET A 114 -7.49 -14.86 9.82
C MET A 114 -6.81 -13.77 8.98
N ILE A 115 -7.41 -13.32 7.88
CA ILE A 115 -6.86 -12.24 7.04
C ILE A 115 -6.69 -10.96 7.87
N SER A 116 -7.70 -10.59 8.67
CA SER A 116 -7.60 -9.40 9.53
C SER A 116 -6.47 -9.51 10.55
N SER A 117 -6.32 -10.67 11.19
CA SER A 117 -5.17 -10.92 12.06
C SER A 117 -3.88 -10.77 11.26
N TRP A 118 -3.77 -11.37 10.09
CA TRP A 118 -2.51 -11.40 9.34
C TRP A 118 -2.10 -10.03 8.77
N CYS A 119 -3.07 -9.17 8.47
CA CYS A 119 -2.85 -7.76 8.13
C CYS A 119 -2.46 -6.93 9.37
N ASN A 120 -3.17 -7.08 10.49
CA ASN A 120 -3.12 -6.10 11.59
C ASN A 120 -2.37 -6.57 12.83
N GLY A 121 -1.99 -7.84 12.95
CA GLY A 121 -1.53 -8.39 14.23
C GLY A 121 -2.71 -8.78 15.13
N LYS A 122 -2.41 -9.33 16.31
CA LYS A 122 -3.40 -9.42 17.40
C LYS A 122 -3.07 -8.36 18.44
N LYS A 123 -3.97 -7.39 18.65
CA LYS A 123 -3.89 -6.53 19.84
C LYS A 123 -4.21 -7.39 21.06
N GLN A 124 -3.38 -7.31 22.10
CA GLN A 124 -3.83 -7.68 23.44
C GLN A 124 -5.03 -6.77 23.72
N SER A 125 -6.23 -7.34 23.83
CA SER A 125 -7.31 -6.62 24.47
C SER A 125 -6.84 -6.38 25.89
N THR A 126 -6.43 -5.15 26.20
CA THR A 126 -6.35 -4.62 27.57
C THR A 126 -7.78 -4.47 28.11
N GLY A 127 -8.57 -5.55 28.00
CA GLY A 127 -9.82 -5.70 28.68
C GLY A 127 -9.47 -5.96 30.13
N ALA A 128 -9.74 -4.97 30.98
CA ALA A 128 -9.92 -5.19 32.40
C ALA A 128 -10.90 -6.36 32.61
N ALA A 129 -10.37 -7.56 32.78
CA ALA A 129 -11.11 -8.72 33.22
C ALA A 129 -10.39 -9.28 34.47
N GLN A 130 -10.87 -8.77 35.59
CA GLN A 130 -11.17 -9.53 36.79
C GLN A 130 -10.06 -10.45 37.34
N ASN A 131 -9.45 -9.96 38.41
CA ASN A 131 -9.21 -10.69 39.66
C ASN A 131 -9.13 -12.21 39.57
N GLY A 132 -7.89 -12.71 39.69
CA GLY A 132 -7.62 -13.94 40.42
C GLY A 132 -7.15 -15.10 39.56
N GLY A 133 -5.84 -15.26 39.46
CA GLY A 133 -5.24 -16.52 39.02
C GLY A 133 -3.78 -16.37 38.64
N ASN A 134 -2.88 -16.67 39.59
CA ASN A 134 -1.45 -16.86 39.36
C ASN A 134 -1.21 -17.80 38.18
N GLY A 135 -0.52 -17.31 37.15
CA GLY A 135 -0.09 -18.09 36.01
C GLY A 135 0.54 -17.16 34.98
N ASP A 136 1.83 -16.95 35.13
CA ASP A 136 2.77 -16.20 34.29
C ASP A 136 2.87 -16.82 32.88
N ALA A 137 1.77 -16.78 32.13
CA ALA A 137 1.77 -17.02 30.70
C ALA A 137 1.82 -15.64 30.05
N ASP A 138 3.04 -15.18 29.79
CA ASP A 138 3.32 -14.10 28.86
C ASP A 138 2.71 -14.47 27.51
N ILE A 139 1.45 -14.07 27.28
CA ILE A 139 0.76 -14.30 26.02
C ILE A 139 1.48 -13.42 25.01
N MET A 140 2.46 -14.00 24.31
CA MET A 140 3.18 -13.38 23.21
C MET A 140 2.17 -12.67 22.30
N VAL A 141 2.16 -11.33 22.39
CA VAL A 141 1.37 -10.48 21.50
C VAL A 141 1.99 -10.65 20.12
N TRP A 142 1.28 -11.38 19.27
CA TRP A 142 1.81 -11.68 17.95
C TRP A 142 1.83 -10.41 17.09
N SER A 143 3.04 -9.98 16.72
CA SER A 143 3.31 -8.86 15.82
C SER A 143 3.46 -9.35 14.38
N THR A 144 2.87 -8.62 13.44
CA THR A 144 3.06 -8.90 12.01
C THR A 144 4.48 -8.58 11.55
N CYS A 145 4.94 -9.25 10.50
CA CYS A 145 6.15 -8.88 9.77
C CYS A 145 5.80 -8.42 8.35
N GLU A 146 6.74 -7.71 7.70
CA GLU A 146 6.52 -7.11 6.37
C GLU A 146 6.05 -8.14 5.32
N ALA A 147 6.71 -9.29 5.26
CA ALA A 147 6.38 -10.34 4.29
C ALA A 147 4.93 -10.84 4.46
N LEU A 148 4.48 -10.98 5.70
CA LEU A 148 3.13 -11.45 5.99
C LEU A 148 2.06 -10.42 5.63
N VAL A 149 2.30 -9.16 5.98
CA VAL A 149 1.43 -8.02 5.64
C VAL A 149 1.29 -7.91 4.13
N ARG A 150 2.40 -7.89 3.40
CA ARG A 150 2.39 -7.82 1.93
C ARG A 150 1.58 -8.96 1.33
N THR A 151 1.80 -10.18 1.81
CA THR A 151 1.09 -11.36 1.32
C THR A 151 -0.41 -11.28 1.62
N SER A 152 -0.78 -10.86 2.82
CA SER A 152 -2.18 -10.75 3.23
C SER A 152 -2.93 -9.70 2.41
N CYS A 153 -2.27 -8.58 2.13
CA CYS A 153 -2.83 -7.54 1.25
C CYS A 153 -2.97 -8.03 -0.20
N MET A 154 -1.98 -8.78 -0.71
CA MET A 154 -2.04 -9.41 -2.03
C MET A 154 -3.17 -10.44 -2.12
N GLU A 155 -3.38 -11.24 -1.08
CA GLU A 155 -4.45 -12.23 -1.03
C GLU A 155 -5.83 -11.56 -0.92
N LEU A 156 -5.94 -10.42 -0.22
CA LEU A 156 -7.15 -9.60 -0.24
C LEU A 156 -7.44 -9.03 -1.64
N ARG A 157 -6.40 -8.58 -2.37
CA ARG A 157 -6.52 -8.18 -3.78
C ARG A 157 -6.98 -9.35 -4.66
N ARG A 158 -6.41 -10.54 -4.44
CA ARG A 158 -6.78 -11.76 -5.16
C ARG A 158 -8.24 -12.13 -4.89
N LEU A 159 -8.73 -11.98 -3.66
CA LEU A 159 -10.15 -12.16 -3.32
C LEU A 159 -11.05 -11.24 -4.14
N PHE A 160 -10.72 -9.95 -4.25
CA PHE A 160 -11.46 -9.02 -5.11
C PHE A 160 -11.49 -9.47 -6.57
N ASN A 161 -10.34 -9.83 -7.14
CA ASN A 161 -10.24 -10.29 -8.54
C ASN A 161 -11.06 -11.56 -8.79
N ARG A 162 -11.05 -12.48 -7.82
CA ARG A 162 -11.80 -13.74 -7.92
C ARG A 162 -13.29 -13.50 -7.78
N LEU A 163 -13.72 -12.65 -6.86
CA LEU A 163 -15.12 -12.25 -6.76
C LEU A 163 -15.58 -11.62 -8.07
N GLN A 164 -14.84 -10.64 -8.60
CA GLN A 164 -15.13 -9.98 -9.87
C GLN A 164 -15.30 -10.98 -11.02
N SER A 165 -14.41 -11.98 -11.14
CA SER A 165 -14.51 -13.02 -12.17
C SER A 165 -15.76 -13.89 -12.07
N ARG A 166 -16.47 -13.83 -10.94
CA ARG A 166 -17.72 -14.55 -10.69
C ARG A 166 -18.96 -13.65 -10.61
N VAL A 167 -18.79 -12.33 -10.64
CA VAL A 167 -19.91 -11.39 -10.75
C VAL A 167 -20.66 -11.71 -12.06
N GLY A 168 -21.95 -11.98 -11.96
CA GLY A 168 -22.80 -12.41 -13.09
C GLY A 168 -22.78 -13.91 -13.44
N ALA A 169 -21.90 -14.70 -12.81
CA ALA A 169 -21.88 -16.17 -12.93
C ALA A 169 -22.43 -16.88 -11.68
N MET A 170 -22.65 -16.14 -10.59
CA MET A 170 -23.37 -16.64 -9.42
C MET A 170 -24.87 -16.71 -9.73
N ASP A 171 -25.53 -17.79 -9.31
CA ASP A 171 -26.95 -18.03 -9.58
C ASP A 171 -27.89 -17.03 -8.88
N ASP A 172 -27.36 -16.26 -7.93
CA ASP A 172 -28.11 -15.34 -7.08
C ASP A 172 -27.33 -14.02 -6.89
N ASP A 173 -27.89 -12.93 -7.43
CA ASP A 173 -27.34 -11.58 -7.35
C ASP A 173 -27.28 -11.08 -5.90
N ASP A 174 -28.24 -11.47 -5.03
CA ASP A 174 -28.27 -11.06 -3.63
C ASP A 174 -27.08 -11.68 -2.88
N ILE A 175 -26.74 -12.93 -3.18
CA ILE A 175 -25.56 -13.60 -2.61
C ILE A 175 -24.27 -12.93 -3.08
N CYS A 176 -24.20 -12.52 -4.34
CA CYS A 176 -23.04 -11.80 -4.88
C CYS A 176 -22.84 -10.45 -4.17
N ILE A 177 -23.91 -9.67 -4.00
CA ILE A 177 -23.92 -8.41 -3.24
C ILE A 177 -23.48 -8.65 -1.80
N GLU A 178 -24.01 -9.69 -1.16
CA GLU A 178 -23.66 -10.09 0.20
C GLU A 178 -22.16 -10.43 0.35
N TRP A 179 -21.55 -11.13 -0.62
CA TRP A 179 -20.11 -11.43 -0.61
C TRP A 179 -19.26 -10.19 -0.87
N ALA A 180 -19.66 -9.35 -1.82
CA ALA A 180 -18.99 -8.08 -2.11
C ALA A 180 -18.94 -7.22 -0.85
N ASN A 181 -20.09 -7.03 -0.19
CA ASN A 181 -20.19 -6.23 1.03
C ASN A 181 -19.26 -6.73 2.13
N ASP A 182 -19.27 -8.03 2.38
CA ASP A 182 -18.45 -8.65 3.42
C ASP A 182 -16.95 -8.48 3.15
N ILE A 183 -16.49 -8.74 1.91
CA ILE A 183 -15.08 -8.56 1.52
C ILE A 183 -14.67 -7.09 1.62
N PHE A 184 -15.54 -6.16 1.23
CA PHE A 184 -15.30 -4.73 1.38
C PHE A 184 -15.24 -4.30 2.85
N VAL A 185 -16.11 -4.82 3.70
CA VAL A 185 -16.07 -4.55 5.15
C VAL A 185 -14.76 -5.04 5.76
N LEU A 186 -14.28 -6.23 5.37
CA LEU A 186 -12.97 -6.73 5.77
C LEU A 186 -11.85 -5.79 5.32
N PHE A 187 -11.86 -5.36 4.05
CA PHE A 187 -10.89 -4.42 3.52
C PHE A 187 -10.87 -3.11 4.31
N LEU A 188 -12.04 -2.50 4.52
CA LEU A 188 -12.19 -1.26 5.28
C LEU A 188 -11.69 -1.42 6.71
N SER A 189 -12.03 -2.52 7.38
CA SER A 189 -11.56 -2.81 8.73
C SER A 189 -10.03 -2.94 8.79
N CYS A 190 -9.41 -3.58 7.79
CA CYS A 190 -7.96 -3.71 7.72
C CYS A 190 -7.26 -2.37 7.50
N LEU A 191 -7.77 -1.57 6.56
CA LEU A 191 -7.20 -0.26 6.27
C LEU A 191 -7.36 0.67 7.47
N GLU A 192 -8.55 0.72 8.07
CA GLU A 192 -8.81 1.56 9.24
C GLU A 192 -7.92 1.18 10.43
N SER A 193 -7.80 -0.12 10.74
CA SER A 193 -6.92 -0.58 11.83
C SER A 193 -5.46 -0.23 11.57
N THR A 194 -5.00 -0.44 10.33
CA THR A 194 -3.64 -0.09 9.92
C THR A 194 -3.37 1.40 10.10
N LEU A 195 -4.27 2.28 9.64
CA LEU A 195 -4.09 3.73 9.75
C LEU A 195 -4.18 4.22 11.20
N ARG A 196 -5.08 3.65 12.00
CA ARG A 196 -5.18 3.97 13.43
C ARG A 196 -3.89 3.63 14.17
N GLU A 197 -3.31 2.48 13.88
CA GLU A 197 -2.03 2.08 14.49
C GLU A 197 -0.86 2.92 13.97
N GLN A 198 -0.84 3.25 12.67
CA GLN A 198 0.15 4.17 12.12
C GLN A 198 0.11 5.52 12.86
N GLU A 199 -1.08 6.08 13.07
CA GLU A 199 -1.29 7.35 13.77
C GLU A 199 -0.88 7.29 15.24
N GLU A 200 -1.21 6.19 15.92
CA GLU A 200 -0.83 5.93 17.31
C GLU A 200 0.69 5.84 17.47
N ILE A 201 1.37 5.09 16.58
CA ILE A 201 2.82 4.95 16.58
C ILE A 201 3.50 6.29 16.26
N GLN A 202 3.00 7.00 15.25
CA GLN A 202 3.53 8.31 14.85
C GLN A 202 3.42 9.32 16.00
N SER A 203 2.26 9.40 16.65
CA SER A 203 2.04 10.28 17.80
C SER A 203 2.93 9.92 18.98
N LYS A 204 3.13 8.62 19.25
CA LYS A 204 4.00 8.13 20.33
C LYS A 204 5.47 8.44 20.05
N LEU A 205 5.93 8.25 18.82
CA LEU A 205 7.29 8.56 18.40
C LEU A 205 7.58 10.06 18.59
N LEU A 206 6.68 10.93 18.12
CA LEU A 206 6.82 12.37 18.32
C LEU A 206 6.86 12.76 19.79
N ARG A 207 5.97 12.17 20.62
CA ARG A 207 5.97 12.42 22.06
C ARG A 207 7.30 12.03 22.72
N LEU A 208 7.84 10.86 22.40
CA LEU A 208 9.08 10.35 22.99
C LEU A 208 10.29 11.18 22.55
N LYS A 209 10.34 11.60 21.27
CA LYS A 209 11.44 12.41 20.75
C LYS A 209 11.43 13.85 21.29
N LEU A 210 10.26 14.40 21.62
CA LEU A 210 10.12 15.73 22.24
C LEU A 210 10.35 15.72 23.76
N LYS A 211 10.34 14.54 24.42
CA LYS A 211 10.51 14.40 25.88
C LYS A 211 11.82 14.99 26.42
N PRO A 212 12.99 14.84 25.76
CA PRO A 212 14.24 15.47 26.21
C PRO A 212 14.15 17.01 26.28
N TYR A 213 13.54 17.64 25.27
CA TYR A 213 13.38 19.11 25.19
C TYR A 213 12.40 19.68 26.23
N MET A 214 11.42 18.89 26.67
CA MET A 214 10.46 19.27 27.71
C MET A 214 11.05 19.18 29.12
N ASN A 215 11.95 18.22 29.37
CA ASN A 215 12.58 18.03 30.67
C ASN A 215 13.70 19.06 30.95
N GLU A 216 14.37 19.56 29.91
CA GLU A 216 15.38 20.63 30.07
C GLU A 216 14.76 21.99 30.44
N ASN A 217 13.53 22.27 30.00
CA ASN A 217 12.83 23.52 30.33
C ASN A 217 12.20 23.54 31.74
N ASN A 218 12.10 22.38 32.40
CA ASN A 218 11.63 22.27 33.79
C ASN A 218 12.77 22.05 34.79
N GLY A 219 14.04 22.14 34.35
CA GLY A 219 15.24 22.08 35.18
C GLY A 219 15.53 23.35 36.01
N GLY A 220 14.51 24.16 36.30
CA GLY A 220 14.58 25.29 37.23
C GLY A 220 14.16 24.85 38.63
N GLU A 221 15.15 24.56 39.47
CA GLU A 221 15.09 24.53 40.94
C GLU A 221 13.98 23.71 41.62
N ALA A 222 14.31 22.49 42.03
CA ALA A 222 13.71 21.89 43.23
C ALA A 222 14.74 21.05 43.99
N ASN A 223 15.42 21.69 44.95
CA ASN A 223 16.01 21.02 46.10
C ASN A 223 14.90 20.33 46.90
N GLY A 224 15.13 19.11 47.38
CA GLY A 224 14.46 18.65 48.59
C GLY A 224 14.04 17.18 48.64
N ASP A 225 14.94 16.40 49.20
CA ASP A 225 14.66 15.36 50.21
C ASP A 225 14.19 13.96 49.77
N SER A 226 14.92 13.02 50.34
CA SER A 226 14.97 11.59 50.03
C SER A 226 14.02 10.79 50.92
N SER A 227 13.14 10.01 50.32
CA SER A 227 12.53 8.85 50.98
C SER A 227 12.35 7.70 49.98
N GLU A 228 13.27 6.73 50.05
CA GLU A 228 13.16 5.46 49.34
C GLU A 228 11.97 4.64 49.88
N SER A 229 11.11 4.19 48.97
CA SER A 229 10.21 3.06 49.20
C SER A 229 10.30 2.14 47.97
N PRO A 230 10.30 0.82 48.16
CA PRO A 230 10.56 -0.14 47.09
C PRO A 230 9.35 -0.21 46.16
N LEU A 231 9.41 0.50 45.04
CA LEU A 231 8.42 0.43 43.98
C LEU A 231 8.60 -0.86 43.19
N GLN A 232 7.51 -1.61 43.09
CA GLN A 232 7.32 -2.67 42.13
C GLN A 232 7.71 -2.16 40.73
N GLU A 233 8.61 -2.87 40.05
CA GLU A 233 8.94 -2.68 38.64
C GLU A 233 7.71 -3.02 37.78
N GLN A 234 6.74 -2.11 37.72
CA GLN A 234 5.96 -1.94 36.50
C GLN A 234 6.91 -1.27 35.51
N LYS A 235 7.30 -1.98 34.43
CA LYS A 235 7.93 -1.35 33.26
C LYS A 235 7.01 -0.19 32.84
N SER A 236 7.41 1.02 33.19
CA SER A 236 6.70 2.23 32.81
C SER A 236 6.69 2.31 31.29
N GLU A 237 5.63 2.89 30.70
CA GLU A 237 5.59 3.29 29.28
C GLU A 237 6.81 4.11 28.81
N ASP A 238 7.62 4.59 29.78
CA ASP A 238 8.84 5.34 29.65
C ASP A 238 10.10 4.54 29.29
N ASP A 239 10.02 3.21 29.18
CA ASP A 239 11.16 2.33 28.84
C ASP A 239 11.16 1.86 27.36
N VAL A 240 10.27 2.41 26.53
CA VAL A 240 10.23 2.13 25.08
C VAL A 240 11.16 3.10 24.36
N ASP A 241 12.21 2.57 23.74
CA ASP A 241 13.07 3.36 22.85
C ASP A 241 12.26 3.80 21.63
N TRP A 242 12.36 5.07 21.25
CA TRP A 242 11.67 5.57 20.07
C TRP A 242 12.20 4.90 18.79
N LEU A 243 13.45 4.40 18.80
CA LEU A 243 14.01 3.60 17.71
C LEU A 243 13.20 2.33 17.44
N ASP A 244 12.64 1.69 18.48
CA ASP A 244 11.80 0.49 18.33
C ASP A 244 10.47 0.79 17.62
N LEU A 245 10.04 2.06 17.60
CA LEU A 245 8.79 2.48 16.96
C LEU A 245 8.94 2.70 15.45
N VAL A 246 10.16 2.96 14.95
CA VAL A 246 10.40 3.25 13.52
C VAL A 246 10.09 2.02 12.64
N PRO A 247 10.57 0.79 12.96
CA PRO A 247 10.21 -0.41 12.20
C PRO A 247 8.70 -0.67 12.18
N LEU A 248 8.01 -0.42 13.29
CA LEU A 248 6.56 -0.59 13.39
C LEU A 248 5.81 0.43 12.52
N LEU A 249 6.26 1.69 12.52
CA LEU A 249 5.69 2.75 11.67
C LEU A 249 5.88 2.43 10.19
N LYS A 250 7.08 1.97 9.81
CA LYS A 250 7.39 1.51 8.45
C LYS A 250 6.48 0.37 8.03
N LEU A 251 6.31 -0.64 8.89
CA LEU A 251 5.45 -1.78 8.63
C LEU A 251 4.00 -1.36 8.37
N ARG A 252 3.45 -0.45 9.18
CA ARG A 252 2.07 0.04 8.99
C ARG A 252 1.91 0.90 7.74
N SER A 253 2.91 1.71 7.41
CA SER A 253 2.92 2.49 6.16
C SER A 253 2.95 1.58 4.93
N ILE A 254 3.73 0.48 4.97
CA ILE A 254 3.73 -0.55 3.91
C ILE A 254 2.38 -1.26 3.84
N SER A 255 1.80 -1.64 4.98
CA SER A 255 0.45 -2.24 5.03
C SER A 255 -0.58 -1.34 4.35
N ALA A 256 -0.60 -0.05 4.71
CA ALA A 256 -1.52 0.91 4.13
C ALA A 256 -1.31 1.03 2.62
N HIS A 257 -0.06 1.12 2.16
CA HIS A 257 0.26 1.17 0.74
C HIS A 257 -0.18 -0.09 -0.02
N CYS A 258 0.07 -1.28 0.53
CA CYS A 258 -0.37 -2.53 -0.10
C CYS A 258 -1.89 -2.65 -0.16
N LEU A 259 -2.61 -2.23 0.88
CA LEU A 259 -4.08 -2.19 0.88
C LEU A 259 -4.60 -1.19 -0.16
N GLN A 260 -4.02 0.00 -0.27
CA GLN A 260 -4.38 0.97 -1.31
C GLN A 260 -4.25 0.34 -2.71
N GLN A 261 -3.17 -0.39 -2.98
CA GLN A 261 -2.96 -1.09 -4.25
C GLN A 261 -4.01 -2.17 -4.53
N SER A 262 -4.61 -2.78 -3.50
CA SER A 262 -5.68 -3.76 -3.69
C SER A 262 -6.93 -3.16 -4.35
N LEU A 263 -7.14 -1.85 -4.24
CA LEU A 263 -8.24 -1.15 -4.90
C LEU A 263 -8.01 -0.93 -6.40
N SER A 264 -6.75 -0.97 -6.86
CA SER A 264 -6.42 -0.75 -8.29
C SER A 264 -6.95 -1.85 -9.22
N SER A 265 -7.41 -2.98 -8.65
CA SER A 265 -8.01 -4.07 -9.40
C SER A 265 -9.51 -4.21 -9.19
N LEU A 266 -10.16 -3.21 -8.57
CA LEU A 266 -11.60 -3.13 -8.58
C LEU A 266 -12.08 -2.71 -9.96
N ASP A 267 -13.00 -3.49 -10.52
CA ASP A 267 -13.63 -3.16 -11.80
C ASP A 267 -15.05 -2.66 -11.60
N VAL A 268 -15.57 -2.03 -12.66
CA VAL A 268 -16.89 -1.41 -12.75
C VAL A 268 -18.02 -2.30 -12.23
N PRO A 269 -18.11 -3.62 -12.55
CA PRO A 269 -19.20 -4.46 -12.06
C PRO A 269 -19.24 -4.57 -10.53
N LEU A 270 -18.06 -4.65 -9.89
CA LEU A 270 -17.98 -4.80 -8.45
C LEU A 270 -18.23 -3.47 -7.73
N LEU A 271 -17.74 -2.35 -8.29
CA LEU A 271 -18.06 -1.00 -7.79
C LEU A 271 -19.56 -0.70 -7.84
N LYS A 272 -20.27 -1.23 -8.84
CA LYS A 272 -21.74 -1.10 -8.95
C LYS A 272 -22.49 -1.80 -7.82
N LEU A 273 -21.89 -2.72 -7.07
CA LEU A 273 -22.52 -3.38 -5.92
C LEU A 273 -22.34 -2.59 -4.62
N MET A 274 -21.50 -1.57 -4.61
CA MET A 274 -21.16 -0.83 -3.40
C MET A 274 -22.17 0.27 -3.06
N GLN A 275 -22.39 0.44 -1.75
CA GLN A 275 -23.22 1.49 -1.19
C GLN A 275 -22.43 2.79 -1.01
N GLU A 276 -23.13 3.92 -0.99
CA GLU A 276 -22.56 5.26 -0.75
C GLU A 276 -21.71 5.29 0.51
N ALA A 277 -22.19 4.70 1.60
CA ALA A 277 -21.48 4.69 2.88
C ALA A 277 -20.13 3.95 2.79
N GLN A 278 -20.05 2.86 2.03
CA GLN A 278 -18.80 2.11 1.84
C GLN A 278 -17.81 2.90 1.01
N ILE A 279 -18.25 3.47 -0.13
CA ILE A 279 -17.39 4.28 -1.00
C ILE A 279 -16.92 5.54 -0.26
N SER A 280 -17.82 6.21 0.46
CA SER A 280 -17.47 7.38 1.28
C SER A 280 -16.40 7.01 2.32
N LYS A 281 -16.53 5.85 2.98
CA LYS A 281 -15.54 5.39 3.94
C LYS A 281 -14.21 5.02 3.28
N VAL A 282 -14.22 4.43 2.08
CA VAL A 282 -12.99 4.18 1.30
C VAL A 282 -12.28 5.50 1.02
N VAL A 283 -12.99 6.50 0.48
CA VAL A 283 -12.41 7.82 0.17
C VAL A 283 -11.88 8.50 1.43
N GLU A 284 -12.64 8.49 2.53
CA GLU A 284 -12.22 9.04 3.83
C GLU A 284 -10.92 8.40 4.33
N LEU A 285 -10.82 7.06 4.33
CA LEU A 285 -9.63 6.36 4.81
C LEU A 285 -8.43 6.57 3.91
N LEU A 286 -8.62 6.59 2.59
CA LEU A 286 -7.54 6.87 1.65
C LEU A 286 -7.03 8.32 1.81
N ASP A 287 -7.94 9.29 1.95
CA ASP A 287 -7.55 10.68 2.17
C ASP A 287 -6.87 10.87 3.53
N LYS A 288 -7.34 10.18 4.58
CA LYS A 288 -6.62 10.10 5.86
C LYS A 288 -5.22 9.54 5.68
N SER A 289 -5.06 8.44 4.96
CA SER A 289 -3.73 7.86 4.69
C SER A 289 -2.81 8.82 3.94
N ARG A 290 -3.35 9.57 2.99
CA ARG A 290 -2.64 10.58 2.21
C ARG A 290 -2.19 11.73 3.10
N ALA A 291 -3.09 12.30 3.89
CA ALA A 291 -2.81 13.40 4.81
C ALA A 291 -1.78 13.01 5.88
N MET A 292 -1.88 11.80 6.45
CA MET A 292 -0.89 11.29 7.40
C MET A 292 0.51 11.17 6.78
N ALA A 293 0.58 10.64 5.55
CA ALA A 293 1.84 10.50 4.85
C ALA A 293 2.44 11.86 4.45
N GLU A 294 1.61 12.80 3.95
CA GLU A 294 2.05 14.18 3.66
C GLU A 294 2.55 14.89 4.92
N SER A 295 1.85 14.76 6.05
CA SER A 295 2.29 15.31 7.33
C SER A 295 3.61 14.71 7.79
N ALA A 296 3.83 13.41 7.60
CA ALA A 296 5.09 12.75 7.94
C ALA A 296 6.27 13.24 7.09
N VAL A 297 6.03 13.72 5.86
CA VAL A 297 7.06 14.32 5.00
C VAL A 297 7.51 15.68 5.54
N GLU A 298 6.57 16.49 6.03
CA GLU A 298 6.84 17.82 6.58
C GLU A 298 7.48 17.76 7.98
N ASP A 299 7.34 16.61 8.66
CA ASP A 299 7.85 16.41 9.99
C ASP A 299 9.37 16.11 9.99
N GLY A 300 10.16 17.12 10.37
CA GLY A 300 11.61 17.01 10.47
C GLY A 300 12.06 15.96 11.49
N ASP A 301 11.26 15.71 12.52
CA ASP A 301 11.60 14.80 13.60
C ASP A 301 11.45 13.34 13.19
N LEU A 302 10.35 13.01 12.51
CA LEU A 302 10.13 11.69 11.89
C LEU A 302 11.16 11.42 10.80
N ASN A 303 11.46 12.41 9.96
CA ASN A 303 12.49 12.27 8.94
C ASN A 303 13.86 11.97 9.55
N HIS A 304 14.20 12.57 10.69
CA HIS A 304 15.45 12.26 11.39
C HIS A 304 15.43 10.85 12.00
N ALA A 305 14.33 10.47 12.65
CA ALA A 305 14.15 9.14 13.23
C ALA A 305 14.33 8.01 12.19
N PHE A 306 13.77 8.17 10.99
CA PHE A 306 13.97 7.21 9.90
C PHE A 306 15.41 7.15 9.38
N LYS A 307 16.14 8.26 9.42
CA LYS A 307 17.56 8.27 9.04
C LYS A 307 18.41 7.54 10.06
N GLU A 308 18.15 7.76 11.34
CA GLU A 308 18.86 7.11 12.45
C GLU A 308 18.61 5.59 12.46
N ASP A 309 17.36 5.15 12.26
CA ASP A 309 17.02 3.72 12.08
C ASP A 309 17.74 3.10 10.87
N MET A 310 17.83 3.84 9.75
CA MET A 310 18.57 3.38 8.59
C MET A 310 20.08 3.25 8.83
N LEU A 311 20.67 4.15 9.63
CA LEU A 311 22.09 4.11 9.97
C LEU A 311 22.39 3.01 10.99
N SER A 312 21.53 2.83 11.99
CA SER A 312 21.66 1.77 13.01
C SER A 312 21.57 0.38 12.37
N ALA A 313 20.66 0.18 11.41
CA ALA A 313 20.54 -1.05 10.64
C ALA A 313 21.77 -1.38 9.79
N TRP A 314 22.64 -0.40 9.52
CA TRP A 314 23.89 -0.60 8.76
C TRP A 314 25.10 -0.89 9.67
N GLY A 315 24.91 -0.91 10.99
CA GLY A 315 25.96 -1.24 11.96
C GLY A 315 27.01 -0.14 12.12
N VAL A 316 26.68 1.10 11.75
CA VAL A 316 27.59 2.25 11.78
C VAL A 316 27.07 3.25 12.81
N GLY A 317 27.73 3.34 13.97
CA GLY A 317 27.44 4.37 14.96
C GLY A 317 27.80 5.75 14.40
N MET A 318 26.97 6.77 14.65
CA MET A 318 27.25 8.15 14.23
C MET A 318 28.59 8.69 14.77
N GLU A 319 29.14 8.11 15.83
CA GLU A 319 30.42 8.50 16.42
C GLU A 319 31.66 7.99 15.64
N GLU A 320 31.52 7.00 14.76
CA GLU A 320 32.66 6.35 14.07
C GLU A 320 32.90 6.84 12.64
N VAL A 321 32.02 7.66 12.07
CA VAL A 321 32.15 8.20 10.71
C VAL A 321 32.48 9.69 10.80
N GLY A 322 33.57 10.12 10.16
CA GLY A 322 33.91 11.54 10.10
C GLY A 322 32.78 12.35 9.45
N GLU A 323 32.53 13.57 9.91
CA GLU A 323 31.45 14.45 9.41
C GLU A 323 31.44 14.55 7.88
N GLU A 324 32.58 14.51 7.20
CA GLU A 324 32.67 14.54 5.73
C GLU A 324 32.16 13.26 5.04
N ASP A 325 32.36 12.08 5.63
CA ASP A 325 31.87 10.81 5.11
C ASP A 325 30.39 10.60 5.44
N LEU A 326 29.94 11.07 6.61
CA LEU A 326 28.53 11.15 6.97
C LEU A 326 27.78 12.10 6.05
N VAL A 327 28.35 13.27 5.72
CA VAL A 327 27.75 14.21 4.77
C VAL A 327 27.71 13.63 3.36
N ASN A 328 28.76 12.94 2.90
CA ASN A 328 28.77 12.32 1.57
C ASN A 328 27.82 11.09 1.46
N LEU A 329 27.71 10.27 2.51
CA LEU A 329 26.77 9.14 2.56
C LEU A 329 25.33 9.62 2.77
N ALA A 330 25.14 10.65 3.61
CA ALA A 330 23.84 11.24 3.86
C ALA A 330 23.30 12.01 2.66
N GLN A 331 24.18 12.70 1.91
CA GLN A 331 23.86 13.36 0.64
C GLN A 331 23.52 12.37 -0.47
N ARG A 332 24.10 11.16 -0.47
CA ARG A 332 23.87 10.14 -1.50
C ARG A 332 22.60 9.30 -1.32
N SER A 333 22.03 9.18 -0.12
CA SER A 333 20.81 8.37 0.05
C SER A 333 19.80 8.81 1.13
N THR A 334 20.19 9.65 2.11
CA THR A 334 19.41 9.70 3.38
C THR A 334 18.46 10.88 3.53
N THR A 335 18.73 12.05 2.90
CA THR A 335 17.83 13.21 3.05
C THR A 335 16.49 13.05 2.32
N GLN A 336 16.43 12.14 1.33
CA GLN A 336 15.28 11.99 0.43
C GLN A 336 14.55 10.64 0.63
N GLY A 337 15.16 9.64 1.27
CA GLY A 337 14.58 8.29 1.40
C GLY A 337 13.28 8.23 2.21
N SER A 338 13.21 8.92 3.36
CA SER A 338 12.01 8.97 4.20
C SER A 338 10.87 9.74 3.54
N ALA A 339 11.18 10.90 2.96
CA ALA A 339 10.21 11.72 2.21
C ALA A 339 9.65 10.95 1.00
N MET A 340 10.51 10.31 0.19
CA MET A 340 10.08 9.46 -0.92
C MET A 340 9.23 8.27 -0.46
N PHE A 341 9.55 7.67 0.69
CA PHE A 341 8.78 6.56 1.26
C PHE A 341 7.35 6.99 1.59
N PHE A 342 7.17 8.08 2.34
CA PHE A 342 5.85 8.59 2.68
C PHE A 342 5.12 9.15 1.46
N LEU A 343 5.80 9.84 0.55
CA LEU A 343 5.20 10.31 -0.71
C LEU A 343 4.76 9.15 -1.62
N THR A 344 5.41 7.99 -1.55
CA THR A 344 4.95 6.77 -2.25
C THR A 344 3.64 6.25 -1.67
N GLN A 345 3.48 6.26 -0.34
CA GLN A 345 2.20 5.95 0.30
C GLN A 345 1.12 6.97 -0.08
N SER A 346 1.45 8.27 -0.05
CA SER A 346 0.54 9.35 -0.42
C SER A 346 0.08 9.24 -1.88
N ALA A 347 1.03 9.03 -2.81
CA ALA A 347 0.74 8.81 -4.23
C ALA A 347 -0.09 7.55 -4.46
N GLY A 348 0.15 6.47 -3.70
CA GLY A 348 -0.64 5.26 -3.73
C GLY A 348 -2.10 5.51 -3.35
N ALA A 349 -2.34 6.22 -2.24
CA ALA A 349 -3.68 6.60 -1.79
C ALA A 349 -4.40 7.48 -2.82
N ALA A 350 -3.73 8.53 -3.30
CA ALA A 350 -4.23 9.44 -4.32
C ALA A 350 -4.64 8.69 -5.61
N ASN A 351 -3.78 7.81 -6.11
CA ASN A 351 -4.06 7.02 -7.30
C ASN A 351 -5.28 6.11 -7.10
N SER A 352 -5.41 5.47 -5.93
CA SER A 352 -6.57 4.63 -5.62
C SER A 352 -7.87 5.43 -5.51
N ILE A 353 -7.85 6.63 -4.91
CA ILE A 353 -9.01 7.54 -4.89
C ILE A 353 -9.41 7.88 -6.34
N ILE A 354 -8.47 8.33 -7.16
CA ILE A 354 -8.73 8.73 -8.55
C ILE A 354 -9.32 7.58 -9.35
N ASN A 355 -8.77 6.37 -9.24
CA ASN A 355 -9.27 5.21 -9.97
C ASN A 355 -10.70 4.86 -9.55
N VAL A 356 -10.96 4.71 -8.24
CA VAL A 356 -12.29 4.39 -7.72
C VAL A 356 -13.33 5.44 -8.14
N LEU A 357 -13.01 6.73 -7.98
CA LEU A 357 -13.93 7.81 -8.35
C LEU A 357 -14.12 7.93 -9.86
N THR A 358 -13.06 7.75 -10.65
CA THR A 358 -13.17 7.75 -12.12
C THR A 358 -14.06 6.62 -12.60
N ASP A 359 -13.85 5.41 -12.12
CA ASP A 359 -14.64 4.26 -12.53
C ASP A 359 -16.09 4.40 -12.05
N LEU A 360 -16.32 4.93 -10.84
CA LEU A 360 -17.65 5.26 -10.34
C LEU A 360 -18.36 6.33 -11.18
N TYR A 361 -17.64 7.37 -11.60
CA TYR A 361 -18.16 8.41 -12.49
C TYR A 361 -18.52 7.85 -13.87
N ARG A 362 -17.76 6.86 -14.35
CA ARG A 362 -18.02 6.17 -15.62
C ARG A 362 -19.19 5.19 -15.55
N CYS A 363 -19.54 4.68 -14.38
CA CYS A 363 -20.58 3.67 -14.20
C CYS A 363 -22.00 4.10 -14.63
N THR A 364 -22.29 5.41 -14.79
CA THR A 364 -23.65 5.92 -14.96
C THR A 364 -24.17 5.99 -16.40
N ALA A 365 -23.34 5.66 -17.40
CA ALA A 365 -23.73 5.80 -18.80
C ALA A 365 -24.59 4.64 -19.36
N GLU A 366 -24.71 3.49 -18.67
CA GLU A 366 -25.19 2.23 -19.29
C GLU A 366 -26.40 1.54 -18.64
N THR A 367 -27.13 2.15 -17.68
CA THR A 367 -28.28 1.48 -17.05
C THR A 367 -29.53 1.50 -17.94
N THR A 368 -29.56 0.57 -18.90
CA THR A 368 -30.77 0.16 -19.63
C THR A 368 -31.35 -1.17 -19.13
N ASP A 369 -30.81 -1.81 -18.10
CA ASP A 369 -31.31 -3.12 -17.66
C ASP A 369 -31.54 -3.28 -16.15
N GLN A 370 -32.57 -4.08 -15.88
CA GLN A 370 -33.40 -4.20 -14.69
C GLN A 370 -32.71 -4.89 -13.48
N SER A 371 -31.48 -4.52 -13.14
CA SER A 371 -30.82 -5.05 -11.94
C SER A 371 -31.20 -4.22 -10.70
N PRO A 372 -31.52 -4.84 -9.55
CA PRO A 372 -31.90 -4.16 -8.31
C PRO A 372 -30.67 -3.57 -7.62
N VAL A 373 -30.05 -2.56 -8.24
CA VAL A 373 -28.90 -1.88 -7.66
C VAL A 373 -29.42 -0.74 -6.77
N VAL A 374 -28.85 -0.62 -5.56
CA VAL A 374 -29.06 0.51 -4.65
C VAL A 374 -28.56 1.78 -5.37
N GLU A 375 -29.49 2.46 -6.03
CA GLU A 375 -29.21 3.61 -6.88
C GLU A 375 -29.10 4.86 -5.99
N TRP A 376 -27.87 5.18 -5.62
CA TRP A 376 -27.50 6.47 -5.03
C TRP A 376 -26.85 7.35 -6.11
N GLU A 377 -26.73 8.66 -5.88
CA GLU A 377 -26.22 9.64 -6.87
C GLU A 377 -24.70 9.52 -7.13
N ARG A 378 -24.25 8.35 -7.62
CA ARG A 378 -22.85 7.95 -7.84
C ARG A 378 -22.08 8.95 -8.67
N GLU A 379 -22.69 9.38 -9.78
CA GLU A 379 -22.03 10.32 -10.70
C GLU A 379 -21.73 11.65 -10.00
N LYS A 380 -22.71 12.20 -9.30
CA LYS A 380 -22.58 13.50 -8.63
C LYS A 380 -21.59 13.42 -7.47
N PHE A 381 -21.65 12.35 -6.68
CA PHE A 381 -20.68 12.08 -5.64
C PHE A 381 -19.27 11.96 -6.22
N ALA A 382 -19.11 11.15 -7.27
CA ALA A 382 -17.82 10.93 -7.90
C ALA A 382 -17.25 12.20 -8.52
N ALA A 383 -18.05 12.96 -9.24
CA ALA A 383 -17.67 14.23 -9.87
C ALA A 383 -17.11 15.21 -8.84
N HIS A 384 -17.83 15.42 -7.73
CA HIS A 384 -17.42 16.38 -6.70
C HIS A 384 -16.07 15.99 -6.08
N ASN A 385 -15.95 14.74 -5.60
CA ASN A 385 -14.73 14.27 -4.96
C ASN A 385 -13.55 14.15 -5.95
N LEU A 386 -13.82 13.80 -7.21
CA LEU A 386 -12.79 13.65 -8.25
C LEU A 386 -12.17 15.01 -8.62
N LEU A 387 -12.98 16.07 -8.69
CA LEU A 387 -12.50 17.42 -8.94
C LEU A 387 -11.57 17.89 -7.81
N ASP A 388 -11.99 17.72 -6.56
CA ASP A 388 -11.24 18.19 -5.41
C ASP A 388 -9.85 17.53 -5.34
N ILE A 389 -9.79 16.20 -5.49
CA ILE A 389 -8.51 15.47 -5.43
C ILE A 389 -7.61 15.75 -6.64
N ILE A 390 -8.16 15.86 -7.86
CA ILE A 390 -7.39 16.21 -9.05
C ILE A 390 -6.83 17.62 -8.94
N HIS A 391 -7.65 18.57 -8.48
CA HIS A 391 -7.21 19.95 -8.29
C HIS A 391 -6.06 20.03 -7.28
N ASP A 392 -6.18 19.40 -6.12
CA ASP A 392 -5.12 19.38 -5.10
C ASP A 392 -3.81 18.81 -5.65
N ILE A 393 -3.86 17.62 -6.28
CA ILE A 393 -2.67 16.94 -6.81
C ILE A 393 -2.01 17.74 -7.92
N LEU A 394 -2.79 18.21 -8.91
CA LEU A 394 -2.22 18.93 -10.05
C LEU A 394 -1.64 20.27 -9.63
N THR A 395 -2.27 20.97 -8.67
CA THR A 395 -1.73 22.23 -8.13
C THR A 395 -0.42 21.98 -7.40
N LYS A 396 -0.37 21.01 -6.47
CA LYS A 396 0.86 20.63 -5.75
C LYS A 396 1.97 20.18 -6.71
N PHE A 397 1.61 19.43 -7.76
CA PHE A 397 2.55 18.96 -8.77
C PHE A 397 3.17 20.13 -9.56
N VAL A 398 2.34 21.05 -10.06
CA VAL A 398 2.81 22.24 -10.80
C VAL A 398 3.63 23.15 -9.89
N ASP A 399 3.22 23.33 -8.65
CA ASP A 399 3.96 24.13 -7.67
C ASP A 399 5.34 23.51 -7.38
N SER A 400 5.40 22.21 -7.12
CA SER A 400 6.67 21.49 -6.92
C SER A 400 7.57 21.58 -8.13
N GLU A 401 7.01 21.44 -9.33
CA GLU A 401 7.78 21.53 -10.57
C GLU A 401 8.31 22.95 -10.82
N SER A 402 7.50 23.97 -10.57
CA SER A 402 7.93 25.37 -10.72
C SER A 402 9.07 25.72 -9.77
N LYS A 403 9.05 25.17 -8.56
CA LYS A 403 10.08 25.40 -7.53
C LYS A 403 11.35 24.59 -7.76
N GLU A 404 11.23 23.32 -8.15
CA GLU A 404 12.33 22.35 -8.09
C GLU A 404 12.59 21.63 -9.42
N GLY A 405 11.66 21.67 -10.38
CA GLY A 405 11.73 20.92 -11.64
C GLY A 405 12.87 21.33 -12.57
N HIS A 406 13.43 22.53 -12.41
CA HIS A 406 14.63 22.98 -13.14
C HIS A 406 15.92 22.26 -12.70
N SER A 407 15.90 21.58 -11.56
CA SER A 407 17.06 20.89 -10.97
C SER A 407 17.09 19.38 -11.27
N VAL A 408 16.12 18.86 -12.02
CA VAL A 408 15.94 17.42 -12.28
C VAL A 408 15.88 17.15 -13.77
N ASP A 409 16.61 16.16 -14.27
CA ASP A 409 16.44 15.73 -15.66
C ASP A 409 15.02 15.15 -15.84
N PRO A 410 14.23 15.60 -16.84
CA PRO A 410 12.90 15.06 -17.13
C PRO A 410 12.87 13.54 -17.38
N ASN A 411 14.00 12.94 -17.73
CA ASN A 411 14.15 11.49 -17.88
C ASN A 411 14.55 10.77 -16.57
N GLU A 412 15.09 11.49 -15.59
CA GLU A 412 15.42 10.96 -14.25
C GLU A 412 14.19 10.77 -13.36
N TRP A 413 13.04 11.39 -13.69
CA TRP A 413 11.77 11.18 -12.96
C TRP A 413 11.35 9.70 -12.94
N ARG A 414 11.90 8.86 -13.84
CA ARG A 414 11.66 7.41 -13.94
C ARG A 414 12.73 6.54 -13.26
N HIS A 415 13.90 7.11 -12.92
CA HIS A 415 15.10 6.38 -12.53
C HIS A 415 15.80 7.03 -11.32
N ALA A 416 15.02 7.42 -10.30
CA ALA A 416 15.50 8.09 -9.09
C ALA A 416 16.35 7.21 -8.14
N ILE A 417 17.21 6.36 -8.69
CA ILE A 417 18.17 5.54 -7.94
C ILE A 417 19.61 6.07 -8.09
N GLU A 418 19.94 6.91 -9.10
CA GLU A 418 21.36 7.23 -9.40
C GLU A 418 21.69 8.70 -9.76
N GLY A 419 20.85 9.68 -9.42
CA GLY A 419 21.11 11.11 -9.69
C GLY A 419 21.65 11.88 -8.48
N THR A 420 22.74 12.64 -8.65
CA THR A 420 23.36 13.50 -7.60
C THR A 420 22.74 14.90 -7.46
N GLY A 421 21.58 15.12 -8.09
CA GLY A 421 20.85 16.39 -8.08
C GLY A 421 19.80 16.51 -6.97
N LYS A 422 19.35 17.74 -6.70
CA LYS A 422 18.14 17.98 -5.89
C LYS A 422 16.94 17.43 -6.66
N VAL A 423 16.42 16.28 -6.24
CA VAL A 423 15.22 15.68 -6.82
C VAL A 423 14.00 16.48 -6.38
N ALA A 424 13.14 16.86 -7.32
CA ALA A 424 11.80 17.37 -7.03
C ALA A 424 10.96 16.21 -6.49
N ILE A 425 11.06 15.96 -5.18
CA ILE A 425 10.64 14.69 -4.54
C ILE A 425 9.15 14.42 -4.80
N TYR A 426 8.30 15.45 -4.68
CA TYR A 426 6.87 15.34 -4.94
C TYR A 426 6.59 15.00 -6.41
N CYS A 427 7.20 15.72 -7.37
CA CYS A 427 7.03 15.44 -8.79
C CYS A 427 7.44 14.00 -9.16
N THR A 428 8.55 13.51 -8.61
CA THR A 428 9.02 12.14 -8.85
C THR A 428 8.00 11.11 -8.35
N SER A 429 7.49 11.26 -7.12
CA SER A 429 6.49 10.33 -6.55
C SER A 429 5.13 10.41 -7.24
N PHE A 430 4.70 11.59 -7.68
CA PHE A 430 3.35 11.83 -8.24
C PHE A 430 3.27 11.81 -9.77
N ALA A 431 4.38 11.73 -10.50
CA ALA A 431 4.36 11.67 -11.97
C ALA A 431 3.45 10.54 -12.50
N GLY A 432 3.49 9.37 -11.87
CA GLY A 432 2.61 8.24 -12.20
C GLY A 432 1.13 8.55 -11.98
N VAL A 433 0.81 9.28 -10.90
CA VAL A 433 -0.56 9.70 -10.56
C VAL A 433 -1.07 10.71 -11.59
N VAL A 434 -0.27 11.71 -11.97
CA VAL A 434 -0.62 12.68 -13.02
C VAL A 434 -0.87 11.99 -14.36
N VAL A 435 -0.03 11.02 -14.73
CA VAL A 435 -0.26 10.18 -15.93
C VAL A 435 -1.58 9.42 -15.81
N GLY A 436 -1.89 8.87 -14.63
CA GLY A 436 -3.16 8.22 -14.32
C GLY A 436 -4.36 9.15 -14.52
N ILE A 437 -4.31 10.36 -13.96
CA ILE A 437 -5.34 11.41 -14.12
C ILE A 437 -5.58 11.71 -15.60
N LEU A 438 -4.50 11.94 -16.37
CA LEU A 438 -4.63 12.27 -17.79
C LEU A 438 -5.23 11.11 -18.59
N LYS A 439 -4.90 9.87 -18.26
CA LYS A 439 -5.50 8.67 -18.87
C LYS A 439 -6.97 8.51 -18.47
N ALA A 440 -7.31 8.75 -17.21
CA ALA A 440 -8.68 8.76 -16.71
C ALA A 440 -9.55 9.76 -17.49
N MET A 441 -9.06 11.00 -17.67
CA MET A 441 -9.73 12.02 -18.48
C MET A 441 -9.90 11.62 -19.95
N GLN A 442 -8.93 10.90 -20.54
CA GLN A 442 -9.08 10.33 -21.88
C GLN A 442 -10.15 9.23 -21.95
N GLY A 443 -10.38 8.52 -20.84
CA GLY A 443 -11.39 7.48 -20.72
C GLY A 443 -12.82 8.00 -20.53
N LEU A 444 -13.00 9.28 -20.19
CA LEU A 444 -14.33 9.89 -19.99
C LEU A 444 -15.07 10.07 -21.32
N GLU A 445 -16.37 9.85 -21.32
CA GLU A 445 -17.23 10.15 -22.47
C GLU A 445 -17.35 11.66 -22.72
N GLN A 446 -17.82 12.04 -23.92
CA GLN A 446 -17.92 13.45 -24.29
C GLN A 446 -18.90 14.23 -23.38
N GLY A 447 -20.04 13.64 -23.03
CA GLY A 447 -21.02 14.25 -22.13
C GLY A 447 -20.51 14.40 -20.70
N GLN A 448 -19.75 13.42 -20.20
CA GLN A 448 -19.07 13.46 -18.91
C GLN A 448 -18.00 14.58 -18.88
N MET A 449 -17.15 14.64 -19.91
CA MET A 449 -16.15 15.70 -20.04
C MET A 449 -16.80 17.07 -20.14
N GLU A 450 -17.91 17.20 -20.87
CA GLU A 450 -18.62 18.47 -21.00
C GLU A 450 -19.10 19.02 -19.66
N ARG A 451 -19.56 18.16 -18.74
CA ARG A 451 -20.01 18.56 -17.40
C ARG A 451 -18.87 19.10 -16.54
N LEU A 452 -17.64 18.61 -16.72
CA LEU A 452 -16.46 18.95 -15.93
C LEU A 452 -15.51 19.94 -16.65
N LYS A 453 -15.89 20.43 -17.83
CA LYS A 453 -14.98 21.17 -18.72
C LYS A 453 -14.45 22.47 -18.12
N SER A 454 -15.28 23.19 -17.36
CA SER A 454 -14.91 24.46 -16.72
C SER A 454 -13.76 24.30 -15.74
N ASP A 455 -13.72 23.16 -15.05
CA ASP A 455 -12.81 22.89 -13.94
C ASP A 455 -11.56 22.16 -14.42
N PHE A 456 -11.70 21.20 -15.34
CA PHE A 456 -10.56 20.48 -15.90
C PHE A 456 -9.74 21.30 -16.89
N PHE A 457 -10.35 22.19 -17.69
CA PHE A 457 -9.61 22.90 -18.73
C PHE A 457 -8.47 23.78 -18.18
N PRO A 458 -8.67 24.61 -17.14
CA PRO A 458 -7.58 25.39 -16.53
C PRO A 458 -6.47 24.49 -15.97
N LEU A 459 -6.83 23.38 -15.32
CA LEU A 459 -5.88 22.44 -14.73
C LEU A 459 -5.00 21.79 -15.81
N ILE A 460 -5.59 21.33 -16.91
CA ILE A 460 -4.85 20.77 -18.05
C ILE A 460 -3.95 21.83 -18.71
N CYS A 461 -4.40 23.08 -18.81
CA CYS A 461 -3.58 24.17 -19.34
C CYS A 461 -2.33 24.43 -18.48
N SER A 462 -2.43 24.30 -17.16
CA SER A 462 -1.29 24.48 -16.26
C SER A 462 -0.19 23.44 -16.52
N LEU A 463 -0.56 22.22 -16.91
CA LEU A 463 0.36 21.12 -17.21
C LEU A 463 1.09 21.26 -18.56
N ILE A 464 0.73 22.23 -19.43
CA ILE A 464 1.40 22.44 -20.72
C ILE A 464 2.88 22.81 -20.53
N ARG A 465 3.19 23.49 -19.43
CA ARG A 465 4.55 23.97 -19.13
C ARG A 465 5.41 22.93 -18.42
N VAL A 466 4.85 21.76 -18.12
CA VAL A 466 5.58 20.68 -17.46
C VAL A 466 6.71 20.19 -18.36
N GLN A 467 7.91 20.02 -17.83
CA GLN A 467 9.10 19.62 -18.58
C GLN A 467 8.98 18.20 -19.13
N SER A 468 8.35 17.28 -18.38
CA SER A 468 8.13 15.90 -18.81
C SER A 468 7.41 15.81 -20.16
N GLN A 469 8.10 15.18 -21.11
CA GLN A 469 7.60 14.98 -22.47
C GLN A 469 6.39 14.02 -22.51
N ASP A 470 6.37 13.01 -21.64
CA ASP A 470 5.25 12.06 -21.54
C ASP A 470 3.98 12.75 -21.06
N ILE A 471 4.09 13.57 -20.01
CA ILE A 471 2.96 14.35 -19.47
C ILE A 471 2.46 15.32 -20.54
N ARG A 472 3.35 16.09 -21.19
CA ARG A 472 2.96 16.99 -22.28
C ARG A 472 2.29 16.26 -23.46
N GLY A 473 2.79 15.09 -23.83
CA GLY A 473 2.19 14.27 -24.88
C GLY A 473 0.77 13.81 -24.52
N LEU A 474 0.52 13.46 -23.25
CA LEU A 474 -0.81 13.11 -22.76
C LEU A 474 -1.74 14.34 -22.66
N VAL A 475 -1.23 15.47 -22.18
CA VAL A 475 -1.94 16.76 -22.15
C VAL A 475 -2.39 17.15 -23.55
N GLN A 476 -1.50 17.07 -24.55
CA GLN A 476 -1.85 17.35 -25.94
C GLN A 476 -2.98 16.43 -26.43
N LYS A 477 -2.91 15.12 -26.13
CA LYS A 477 -3.97 14.16 -26.49
C LYS A 477 -5.31 14.48 -25.81
N VAL A 478 -5.31 14.85 -24.52
CA VAL A 478 -6.52 15.27 -23.80
C VAL A 478 -7.11 16.53 -24.44
N LEU A 479 -6.29 17.56 -24.67
CA LEU A 479 -6.72 18.81 -25.28
C LEU A 479 -7.32 18.59 -26.67
N LEU A 480 -6.66 17.79 -27.52
CA LEU A 480 -7.14 17.52 -28.88
C LEU A 480 -8.39 16.63 -28.91
N ASN A 481 -8.40 15.53 -28.15
CA ASN A 481 -9.44 14.51 -28.29
C ASN A 481 -10.68 14.78 -27.43
N LYS A 482 -10.55 15.54 -26.33
CA LYS A 482 -11.64 15.78 -25.38
C LYS A 482 -12.13 17.22 -25.42
N PHE A 483 -11.22 18.19 -25.38
CA PHE A 483 -11.60 19.61 -25.40
C PHE A 483 -11.75 20.18 -26.81
N GLY A 484 -10.98 19.70 -27.79
CA GLY A 484 -11.08 20.10 -29.20
C GLY A 484 -12.52 20.02 -29.73
N PRO A 485 -13.20 18.86 -29.62
CA PRO A 485 -14.59 18.72 -30.03
C PRO A 485 -15.55 19.67 -29.29
N LEU A 486 -15.34 19.92 -27.99
CA LEU A 486 -16.16 20.87 -27.21
C LEU A 486 -15.98 22.33 -27.67
N MET A 487 -14.85 22.64 -28.31
CA MET A 487 -14.55 23.95 -28.87
C MET A 487 -14.86 24.04 -30.37
N GLY A 488 -15.43 23.00 -30.98
CA GLY A 488 -15.69 22.94 -32.42
C GLY A 488 -14.42 22.82 -33.27
N ILE A 489 -13.30 22.38 -32.68
CA ILE A 489 -12.05 22.12 -33.38
C ILE A 489 -12.07 20.66 -33.82
N GLU A 490 -12.27 20.42 -35.11
CA GLU A 490 -12.14 19.07 -35.66
C GLU A 490 -10.69 18.61 -35.57
N PRO A 491 -10.42 17.39 -35.07
CA PRO A 491 -9.07 16.85 -35.08
C PRO A 491 -8.62 16.71 -36.54
N ARG A 492 -7.62 17.50 -36.95
CA ARG A 492 -6.99 17.32 -38.26
C ARG A 492 -6.51 15.87 -38.34
N ALA A 493 -7.06 15.12 -39.28
CA ALA A 493 -6.56 13.80 -39.63
C ALA A 493 -5.06 13.95 -39.94
N VAL A 494 -4.23 13.39 -39.08
CA VAL A 494 -2.80 13.29 -39.33
C VAL A 494 -2.65 12.25 -40.45
N ALA A 495 -2.33 12.74 -41.65
CA ALA A 495 -2.05 11.93 -42.83
C ALA A 495 -0.69 11.26 -42.72
#